data_AF-A0A563VYM3-F1
#
_entry.id   AF-A0A563VYM3-F1
#
_cell.length_a   1.000
_cell.length_b   1.000
_cell.length_c   1.000
_cell.angle_alpha   90.00
_cell.angle_beta   90.00
_cell.angle_gamma   90.00
#
_symmetry.space_group_name_H-M   'P 1'
#
loop_
_entity.id
_entity.type
_entity.pdbx_description
1 polymer ?
#
loop_
_entity_poly.entity_id
_entity_poly.type
_entity_poly.pdbx_seq_one_letter_code
_entity_poly.pdbx_strand_id
1 'polypeptide(L)'
;MALKPCKVCGTLNAEGVDTCLSCGHDPERSKRPVIFRYIAITVVVCLAIPLISGLWNWILWHIQPKTPKPKPSQVSLVLNPQTYPYHSSDRLLVSLDYSN
;
A
#
# COMPACT_ATOMS: atom_id res chain seq x y z
N MET A 1 -56.06 26.36 6.63
CA MET A 1 -55.09 25.41 6.04
C MET A 1 -54.86 25.83 4.60
N ALA A 2 -53.62 26.04 4.19
CA ALA A 2 -53.29 26.46 2.83
C ALA A 2 -52.95 25.23 1.97
N LEU A 3 -53.37 25.26 0.71
CA LEU A 3 -53.15 24.18 -0.26
C LEU A 3 -52.38 24.74 -1.44
N LYS A 4 -51.39 23.96 -1.92
CA LYS A 4 -50.56 24.32 -3.08
C LYS A 4 -50.81 23.34 -4.23
N PRO A 5 -50.93 23.81 -5.48
CA PRO A 5 -51.08 22.91 -6.61
C PRO A 5 -49.79 22.11 -6.86
N CYS A 6 -49.92 20.83 -7.17
CA CYS A 6 -48.83 19.96 -7.58
C CYS A 6 -48.34 20.34 -8.98
N LYS A 7 -47.03 20.49 -9.17
CA LYS A 7 -46.43 20.82 -10.48
C LYS A 7 -46.56 19.69 -11.52
N VAL A 8 -46.87 18.46 -11.11
CA VAL A 8 -46.93 17.29 -11.99
C VAL A 8 -48.36 16.96 -12.42
N CYS A 9 -49.27 16.82 -11.47
CA CYS A 9 -50.65 16.42 -11.75
C CYS A 9 -51.67 17.56 -11.60
N GLY A 10 -51.26 18.74 -11.15
CA GLY A 10 -52.14 19.89 -10.94
C GLY A 10 -53.08 19.78 -9.73
N THR A 11 -53.10 18.66 -9.01
CA THR A 11 -53.97 18.49 -7.84
C THR A 11 -53.51 19.34 -6.67
N LEU A 12 -54.44 19.78 -5.82
CA LEU A 12 -54.13 20.53 -4.62
C LEU A 12 -53.52 19.57 -3.57
N ASN A 13 -52.26 19.81 -3.20
CA ASN A 13 -51.60 19.10 -2.11
C ASN A 13 -51.63 19.93 -0.84
N ALA A 14 -51.64 19.25 0.31
CA ALA A 14 -51.49 19.90 1.60
C ALA A 14 -50.11 20.57 1.72
N GLU A 15 -50.09 21.77 2.28
CA GLU A 15 -48.84 22.45 2.61
C GLU A 15 -48.15 21.74 3.79
N GLY A 16 -46.86 21.44 3.66
CA GLY A 16 -46.09 20.66 4.63
C GLY A 16 -45.99 19.16 4.34
N VAL A 17 -46.59 18.65 3.25
CA VAL A 17 -46.39 17.26 2.81
C VAL A 17 -45.42 17.25 1.62
N ASP A 18 -44.29 16.57 1.79
CA ASP A 18 -43.19 16.53 0.82
C ASP A 18 -43.59 15.74 -0.43
N THR A 19 -44.41 14.71 -0.27
CA THR A 19 -44.93 13.90 -1.37
C THR A 19 -46.34 14.35 -1.79
N CYS A 20 -46.62 14.36 -3.10
CA CYS A 20 -47.98 14.58 -3.58
C CYS A 20 -48.88 13.37 -3.25
N LEU A 21 -49.94 13.60 -2.48
CA LEU A 21 -50.86 12.54 -2.05
C LEU A 21 -51.72 11.96 -3.19
N SER A 22 -51.83 12.66 -4.33
CA SER A 22 -52.63 12.19 -5.47
C SER A 22 -51.83 11.37 -6.46
N CYS A 23 -50.60 11.78 -6.79
CA CYS A 23 -49.79 11.13 -7.83
C CYS A 23 -48.51 10.47 -7.30
N GLY A 24 -48.23 10.58 -5.99
CA GLY A 24 -47.02 10.02 -5.38
C GLY A 24 -45.71 10.70 -5.82
N HIS A 25 -45.80 11.84 -6.53
CA HIS A 25 -44.62 12.59 -6.94
C HIS A 25 -43.98 13.24 -5.72
N ASP A 26 -42.75 12.81 -5.45
CA ASP A 26 -41.90 13.35 -4.40
C ASP A 26 -40.78 14.14 -5.09
N PRO A 27 -40.81 15.48 -5.05
CA PRO A 27 -39.81 16.33 -5.66
C PRO A 27 -38.44 16.20 -4.97
N GLU A 28 -38.41 15.66 -3.75
CA GLU A 28 -37.22 15.59 -2.89
C GLU A 28 -36.62 14.17 -2.80
N ARG A 29 -37.28 13.17 -3.40
CA ARG A 29 -36.91 11.74 -3.40
C ARG A 29 -35.49 11.41 -3.86
N SER A 30 -34.75 12.36 -4.44
CA SER A 30 -33.52 12.06 -5.19
C SER A 30 -32.21 12.51 -4.55
N LYS A 31 -32.17 13.04 -3.33
CA LYS A 31 -30.89 13.39 -2.71
C LYS A 31 -30.74 12.77 -1.33
N ARG A 32 -30.52 11.44 -1.29
CA ARG A 32 -29.73 10.88 -0.19
C ARG A 32 -28.44 11.70 -0.12
N PRO A 33 -28.15 12.40 0.99
CA PRO A 33 -27.02 13.32 1.04
C PRO A 33 -25.75 12.54 0.71
N VAL A 34 -24.94 13.07 -0.21
CA VAL A 34 -23.67 12.44 -0.64
C VAL A 34 -22.76 12.17 0.58
N ILE A 35 -22.93 12.96 1.64
CA ILE A 35 -22.28 12.80 2.95
C ILE A 35 -22.49 11.39 3.53
N PHE A 36 -23.70 10.83 3.49
CA PHE A 36 -23.95 9.47 4.01
C PHE A 36 -23.20 8.41 3.21
N ARG A 37 -23.03 8.63 1.90
CA ARG A 37 -22.27 7.74 1.03
C ARG A 37 -20.78 7.75 1.39
N TYR A 38 -20.21 8.94 1.64
CA TYR A 38 -18.83 9.07 2.07
C TYR A 38 -18.59 8.48 3.46
N ILE A 39 -19.48 8.73 4.43
CA ILE A 39 -19.37 8.14 5.78
C ILE A 39 -19.34 6.62 5.70
N ALA A 40 -20.25 6.02 4.93
CA ALA A 40 -20.29 4.57 4.77
C ALA A 40 -18.98 4.01 4.20
N ILE A 41 -18.41 4.66 3.17
CA ILE A 41 -17.12 4.26 2.60
C ILE A 41 -16.00 4.37 3.63
N THR A 42 -15.91 5.49 4.34
CA THR A 42 -14.87 5.71 5.36
C THR A 42 -14.93 4.65 6.46
N VAL A 43 -16.13 4.31 6.94
CA VAL A 43 -16.31 3.28 7.97
C VAL A 43 -15.83 1.92 7.48
N VAL A 44 -16.22 1.53 6.26
CA VAL A 44 -15.78 0.25 5.66
C VAL A 44 -14.27 0.21 5.49
N VAL A 45 -13.67 1.30 4.99
CA VAL A 45 -12.22 1.38 4.80
C VAL A 45 -11.48 1.32 6.15
N CYS A 46 -11.92 2.07 7.16
CA CYS A 46 -11.34 2.02 8.50
C CYS A 46 -11.37 0.62 9.13
N LEU A 47 -12.42 -0.16 8.86
CA LEU A 47 -12.52 -1.56 9.34
C LEU A 47 -11.70 -2.53 8.48
N ALA A 48 -11.59 -2.28 7.18
CA ALA A 48 -10.84 -3.15 6.27
C ALA A 48 -9.32 -3.02 6.44
N ILE A 49 -8.80 -1.80 6.66
CA ILE A 49 -7.35 -1.55 6.81
C ILE A 49 -6.66 -2.46 7.83
N PRO A 50 -7.12 -2.60 9.09
CA PRO A 50 -6.45 -3.46 10.08
C PRO A 50 -6.51 -4.95 9.73
N LEU A 51 -7.57 -5.40 9.03
CA LEU A 51 -7.68 -6.79 8.57
C LEU A 51 -6.69 -7.06 7.44
N ILE A 52 -6.61 -6.13 6.49
CA ILE A 52 -5.73 -6.22 5.33
C ILE A 52 -4.26 -6.14 5.77
N SER A 53 -3.91 -5.26 6.72
CA SER A 53 -2.54 -5.12 7.22
C SER A 53 -2.04 -6.38 7.94
N GLY A 54 -2.90 -7.02 8.74
CA GLY A 54 -2.58 -8.31 9.38
C GLY A 54 -2.33 -9.40 8.35
N LEU A 55 -3.16 -9.48 7.31
CA LEU A 55 -3.03 -10.46 6.25
C LEU A 55 -1.74 -10.25 5.43
N TRP A 56 -1.43 -9.00 5.09
CA TRP A 56 -0.22 -8.64 4.35
C TRP A 56 1.06 -8.93 5.15
N ASN A 57 1.08 -8.58 6.43
CA ASN A 57 2.22 -8.85 7.31
C ASN A 57 2.49 -10.36 7.45
N TRP A 58 1.42 -11.16 7.57
CA TRP A 58 1.53 -12.61 7.61
C TRP A 58 2.07 -13.20 6.31
N ILE A 59 1.57 -12.73 5.16
CA ILE A 59 2.07 -13.14 3.84
C ILE A 59 3.57 -12.81 3.69
N LEU A 60 3.98 -11.60 4.06
CA LEU A 60 5.39 -11.16 3.95
C LEU A 60 6.31 -12.00 4.83
N TRP A 61 5.83 -12.43 5.99
CA TRP A 61 6.60 -13.28 6.89
C TRP A 61 6.85 -14.68 6.33
N HIS A 62 5.87 -15.25 5.63
CA HIS A 62 6.03 -16.54 4.94
C HIS A 62 6.94 -16.47 3.70
N ILE A 63 7.11 -15.28 3.12
CA ILE A 63 7.91 -15.12 1.90
C ILE A 63 9.39 -14.90 2.21
N GLN A 64 9.81 -14.64 3.45
CA GLN A 64 11.25 -14.50 3.77
C GLN A 64 12.01 -15.80 3.42
N PRO A 65 12.72 -15.85 2.28
CA PRO A 65 13.55 -17.00 1.98
C PRO A 65 14.75 -16.89 2.90
N LYS A 66 15.13 -17.99 3.56
CA LYS A 66 16.37 -18.08 4.31
C LYS A 66 17.50 -17.65 3.36
N THR A 67 18.07 -16.45 3.56
CA THR A 67 19.26 -16.03 2.84
C THR A 67 20.33 -17.08 3.15
N PRO A 68 20.81 -17.85 2.15
CA PRO A 68 21.85 -18.82 2.40
C PRO A 68 23.08 -18.06 2.92
N LYS A 69 23.55 -18.43 4.11
CA LYS A 69 24.87 -18.01 4.60
C LYS A 69 25.88 -18.25 3.47
N PRO A 70 26.68 -17.26 3.06
CA PRO A 70 27.72 -17.49 2.07
C PRO A 70 28.67 -18.56 2.63
N LYS A 71 28.59 -19.77 2.07
CA LYS A 71 29.61 -20.79 2.25
C LYS A 71 30.83 -20.25 1.51
N PRO A 72 31.97 -19.98 2.17
CA PRO A 72 33.16 -19.50 1.48
C PRO A 72 33.54 -20.55 0.42
N SER A 73 33.34 -20.18 -0.85
CA SER A 73 33.85 -20.96 -1.95
C SER A 73 35.36 -20.89 -1.85
N GLN A 74 35.99 -22.05 -1.64
CA GLN A 74 37.40 -22.23 -1.84
C GLN A 74 37.66 -22.02 -3.34
N VAL A 75 37.83 -20.77 -3.73
CA VAL A 75 38.44 -20.42 -5.00
C VAL A 75 39.89 -20.84 -4.85
N SER A 76 40.19 -22.08 -5.26
CA SER A 76 41.55 -22.46 -5.61
C SER A 76 41.99 -21.49 -6.70
N LEU A 77 42.76 -20.48 -6.31
CA LEU A 77 43.62 -19.73 -7.23
C LEU A 77 44.50 -20.77 -7.91
N VAL A 78 44.09 -21.21 -9.09
CA VAL A 78 44.99 -21.80 -10.08
C VAL A 78 45.96 -20.69 -10.41
N LEU A 79 47.06 -20.66 -9.67
CA LEU A 79 48.23 -19.87 -9.95
C LEU A 79 48.76 -20.38 -11.30
N ASN A 80 48.30 -19.77 -12.39
CA ASN A 80 48.88 -19.99 -13.71
C ASN A 80 50.29 -19.37 -13.66
N PRO A 81 51.38 -20.16 -13.72
CA PRO A 81 52.73 -19.66 -13.50
C PRO A 81 53.34 -18.98 -14.74
N GLN A 82 52.53 -18.66 -15.75
CA GLN A 82 52.99 -18.13 -17.02
C GLN A 82 52.54 -16.68 -17.18
N THR A 83 53.23 -15.73 -16.53
CA THR A 83 53.55 -14.37 -17.05
C THR A 83 53.97 -13.42 -15.93
N TYR A 84 55.23 -13.43 -15.49
CA TYR A 84 55.85 -12.22 -14.93
C TYR A 84 57.32 -12.16 -15.36
N PRO A 85 57.74 -11.17 -16.16
CA PRO A 85 59.16 -10.95 -16.42
C PRO A 85 59.84 -10.45 -15.15
N TYR A 86 60.86 -11.20 -14.76
CA TYR A 86 61.84 -10.88 -13.73
C TYR A 86 62.51 -9.53 -14.04
N HIS A 87 62.24 -8.50 -13.24
CA HIS A 87 63.02 -7.28 -13.24
C HIS A 87 63.59 -7.02 -11.84
N SER A 88 64.91 -7.22 -11.81
CA SER A 88 65.90 -6.85 -10.82
C SER A 88 65.66 -5.53 -10.08
N SER A 89 66.12 -5.55 -8.82
CA SER A 89 66.59 -4.42 -8.00
C SER A 89 65.58 -3.72 -7.08
N ASP A 90 65.99 -3.63 -5.81
CA ASP A 90 65.53 -2.70 -4.75
C ASP A 90 64.38 -3.13 -3.84
N ARG A 91 64.70 -3.93 -2.82
CA ARG A 91 64.43 -3.65 -1.38
C ARG A 91 64.88 -4.80 -0.49
N LEU A 92 66.21 -4.94 -0.35
CA LEU A 92 66.81 -5.43 0.89
C LEU A 92 66.80 -4.26 1.87
N LEU A 93 65.85 -4.24 2.79
CA LEU A 93 65.90 -3.55 4.10
C LEU A 93 64.51 -3.64 4.72
N VAL A 94 64.37 -4.55 5.68
CA VAL A 94 63.65 -4.45 6.97
C VAL A 94 63.37 -5.91 7.38
N SER A 95 64.43 -6.58 7.78
CA SER A 95 64.38 -7.85 8.50
C SER A 95 65.67 -7.91 9.30
N LEU A 96 65.65 -7.27 10.47
CA LEU A 96 66.52 -7.53 11.62
C LEU A 96 66.16 -6.48 12.67
N ASP A 97 65.17 -6.79 13.49
CA ASP A 97 65.14 -6.41 14.91
C ASP A 97 64.19 -7.39 15.62
N TYR A 98 64.72 -8.61 15.75
CA TYR A 98 64.28 -9.62 16.71
C TYR A 98 65.28 -9.55 17.87
N SER A 99 64.77 -9.47 19.11
CA SER A 99 65.44 -9.77 20.38
C SER A 99 66.18 -8.63 21.12
N ASN A 100 65.47 -7.98 22.06
CA ASN A 100 65.81 -7.97 23.51
C ASN A 100 64.59 -7.53 24.33
#